data_AF-X1K199-F1
#
_entry.id   AF-X1K199-F1
#
_cell.length_a   1.000
_cell.length_b   1.000
_cell.length_c   1.000
_cell.angle_alpha   90.00
_cell.angle_beta   90.00
_cell.angle_gamma   90.00
#
_symmetry.space_group_name_H-M   'P 1'
#
loop_
_entity.id
_entity.type
_entity.pdbx_description
1 polymer ?
#
loop_
_entity_poly.entity_id
_entity_poly.type
_entity_poly.pdbx_seq_one_letter_code
_entity_poly.pdbx_strand_id
1 'polypeptide(L)'
;EIYDNEILIDVEALNIDSASFTQLKKEYENDEEKITSAILDIVKTRGKMHNLVTNSGGMLIGKVEKIGSDLIGKIDINVGDKIATLVSLTLTPLRINRIKNVKLDIEQVEIEGKAILFESGIYAKLPTDLPEFLSLAVLDVCGAPAQVARMVKRGDIVFVLGGGGKSGMLCLAQARKMVGSEGILISLSRSKESCDNVKRFKLANIILQGDATKPLEIYDKFIDAT
;
A
#
# COMPACT_ATOMS: atom_id res chain seq x y z
N GLU A 1 -21.82 -15.85 8.96
CA GLU A 1 -21.48 -17.05 8.16
C GLU A 1 -20.71 -16.61 6.93
N ILE A 2 -20.06 -17.54 6.24
CA ILE A 2 -19.35 -17.28 4.97
C ILE A 2 -19.86 -18.25 3.92
N TYR A 3 -19.77 -17.87 2.65
CA TYR A 3 -20.01 -18.75 1.51
C TYR A 3 -18.79 -19.64 1.21
N ASP A 4 -19.00 -20.64 0.34
CA ASP A 4 -17.98 -21.64 0.01
C ASP A 4 -16.72 -21.06 -0.64
N ASN A 5 -16.83 -19.91 -1.29
CA ASN A 5 -15.74 -19.20 -1.97
C ASN A 5 -15.26 -17.93 -1.22
N GLU A 6 -15.50 -17.86 0.09
CA GLU A 6 -15.13 -16.73 0.95
C GLU A 6 -14.14 -17.13 2.03
N ILE A 7 -13.39 -16.16 2.54
CA ILE A 7 -12.48 -16.29 3.67
C ILE A 7 -12.92 -15.29 4.75
N LEU A 8 -13.19 -15.79 5.95
CA LEU A 8 -13.48 -14.96 7.12
C LEU A 8 -12.17 -14.55 7.78
N ILE A 9 -11.99 -13.25 7.98
CA ILE A 9 -10.82 -12.68 8.63
C ILE A 9 -11.22 -12.08 9.97
N ASP A 10 -10.51 -12.46 11.03
CA ASP A 10 -10.49 -11.77 12.31
C ASP A 10 -9.54 -10.58 12.20
N VAL A 11 -10.11 -9.37 12.13
CA VAL A 11 -9.36 -8.16 11.76
C VAL A 11 -8.69 -7.57 13.00
N GLU A 12 -7.38 -7.37 12.91
CA GLU A 12 -6.56 -6.78 13.97
C GLU A 12 -6.37 -5.27 13.75
N ALA A 13 -6.11 -4.86 12.50
CA ALA A 13 -5.91 -3.46 12.16
C ALA A 13 -6.31 -3.14 10.71
N LEU A 14 -6.70 -1.89 10.50
CA LEU A 14 -6.90 -1.28 9.19
C LEU A 14 -5.74 -0.32 8.92
N ASN A 15 -5.13 -0.43 7.75
CA ASN A 15 -4.26 0.58 7.18
C ASN A 15 -5.11 1.44 6.25
N ILE A 16 -5.51 2.61 6.73
CA ILE A 16 -6.35 3.51 5.94
C ILE A 16 -5.47 4.17 4.89
N ASP A 17 -5.98 4.25 3.65
CA ASP A 17 -5.27 4.89 2.56
C ASP A 17 -4.83 6.32 2.92
N SER A 18 -3.60 6.70 2.56
CA SER A 18 -2.99 7.97 3.00
C SER A 18 -3.79 9.20 2.59
N ALA A 19 -4.45 9.19 1.43
CA ALA A 19 -5.30 10.30 1.02
C ALA A 19 -6.53 10.40 1.93
N SER A 20 -7.19 9.27 2.19
CA SER A 20 -8.32 9.20 3.13
C SER A 20 -7.95 9.65 4.53
N PHE A 21 -6.83 9.16 5.07
CA PHE A 21 -6.44 9.46 6.43
C PHE A 21 -5.98 10.91 6.59
N THR A 22 -5.25 11.46 5.61
CA THR A 22 -4.90 12.89 5.59
C THR A 22 -6.15 13.78 5.53
N GLN A 23 -7.14 13.39 4.74
CA GLN A 23 -8.40 14.11 4.62
C GLN A 23 -9.16 14.13 5.96
N LEU A 24 -9.32 12.97 6.62
CA LEU A 24 -9.96 12.86 7.92
C LEU A 24 -9.22 13.66 9.01
N LYS A 25 -7.87 13.58 9.05
CA LYS A 25 -7.05 14.38 9.97
C LYS A 25 -7.29 15.88 9.79
N LYS A 26 -7.40 16.34 8.54
CA LYS A 26 -7.65 17.75 8.24
C LYS A 26 -9.07 18.17 8.61
N GLU A 27 -10.06 17.37 8.27
CA GLU A 27 -11.48 17.67 8.55
C GLU A 27 -11.77 17.75 10.05
N TYR A 28 -11.17 16.83 10.82
CA TYR A 28 -11.39 16.75 12.27
C TYR A 28 -10.25 17.34 13.08
N GLU A 29 -9.34 18.11 12.48
CA GLU A 29 -8.26 18.81 13.18
C GLU A 29 -7.37 17.89 14.05
N ASN A 30 -7.15 16.65 13.61
CA ASN A 30 -6.46 15.56 14.33
C ASN A 30 -7.14 15.11 15.64
N ASP A 31 -8.43 15.40 15.81
CA ASP A 31 -9.25 14.91 16.91
C ASP A 31 -9.52 13.41 16.77
N GLU A 32 -8.87 12.61 17.62
CA GLU A 32 -8.91 11.15 17.56
C GLU A 32 -10.33 10.58 17.74
N GLU A 33 -11.14 11.18 18.61
CA GLU A 33 -12.50 10.72 18.89
C GLU A 33 -13.43 10.96 17.70
N LYS A 34 -13.28 12.13 17.05
CA LYS A 34 -14.04 12.44 15.83
C LYS A 34 -13.63 11.56 14.66
N ILE A 35 -12.33 11.33 14.47
CA ILE A 35 -11.82 10.42 13.42
C ILE A 35 -12.34 9.00 13.66
N THR A 36 -12.30 8.52 14.91
CA THR A 36 -12.85 7.22 15.32
C THR A 36 -14.32 7.11 14.96
N SER A 37 -15.11 8.13 15.32
CA SER A 37 -16.56 8.18 15.04
C SER A 37 -16.84 8.17 13.54
N ALA A 38 -16.09 8.96 12.76
CA ALA A 38 -16.23 9.03 11.31
C ALA A 38 -15.95 7.69 10.63
N ILE A 39 -14.88 6.98 11.04
CA ILE A 39 -14.56 5.65 10.50
C ILE A 39 -15.67 4.65 10.81
N LEU A 40 -16.17 4.63 12.05
CA LEU A 40 -17.29 3.75 12.44
C LEU A 40 -18.55 4.06 11.62
N ASP A 41 -18.89 5.32 11.43
CA ASP A 41 -20.06 5.74 10.66
C ASP A 41 -19.95 5.39 9.18
N ILE A 42 -18.77 5.55 8.58
CA ILE A 42 -18.49 5.11 7.20
C ILE A 42 -18.73 3.61 7.09
N VAL A 43 -18.11 2.81 7.95
CA VAL A 43 -18.22 1.34 7.88
C VAL A 43 -19.65 0.88 8.16
N LYS A 44 -20.33 1.47 9.15
CA LYS A 44 -21.72 1.14 9.49
C LYS A 44 -22.68 1.45 8.34
N THR A 45 -22.49 2.59 7.68
CA THR A 45 -23.38 3.02 6.58
C THR A 45 -23.10 2.27 5.28
N ARG A 46 -21.84 1.94 5.02
CA ARG A 46 -21.41 1.37 3.73
C ARG A 46 -21.21 -0.14 3.76
N GLY A 47 -21.13 -0.74 4.95
CA GLY A 47 -20.72 -2.14 5.17
C GLY A 47 -19.25 -2.39 4.88
N LYS A 48 -18.44 -1.33 4.72
CA LYS A 48 -17.04 -1.37 4.29
C LYS A 48 -16.35 -0.02 4.54
N MET A 49 -15.03 -0.01 4.60
CA MET A 49 -14.29 1.26 4.70
C MET A 49 -14.16 1.88 3.31
N HIS A 50 -15.05 2.81 3.00
CA HIS A 50 -15.04 3.55 1.74
C HIS A 50 -15.30 5.03 2.01
N ASN A 51 -14.22 5.82 2.04
CA ASN A 51 -14.30 7.26 2.13
C ASN A 51 -14.70 7.83 0.76
N LEU A 52 -15.86 8.48 0.68
CA LEU A 52 -16.40 9.02 -0.56
C LEU A 52 -15.69 10.30 -1.03
N VAL A 53 -14.99 11.01 -0.13
CA VAL A 53 -14.26 12.24 -0.49
C VAL A 53 -13.06 11.92 -1.38
N THR A 54 -12.37 10.83 -1.06
CA THR A 54 -11.15 10.37 -1.74
C THR A 54 -11.40 9.17 -2.66
N ASN A 55 -12.58 8.55 -2.55
CA ASN A 55 -12.95 7.31 -3.23
C ASN A 55 -11.95 6.16 -2.96
N SER A 56 -11.42 6.10 -1.73
CA SER A 56 -10.44 5.09 -1.30
C SER A 56 -10.82 4.46 0.05
N GLY A 57 -10.11 3.38 0.43
CA GLY A 57 -10.44 2.57 1.60
C GLY A 57 -9.23 2.09 2.39
N GLY A 58 -8.14 1.74 1.71
CA GLY A 58 -6.94 1.16 2.34
C GLY A 58 -6.96 -0.36 2.35
N MET A 59 -6.28 -0.98 3.29
CA MET A 59 -6.14 -2.44 3.43
C MET A 59 -6.30 -2.88 4.88
N LEU A 60 -6.42 -4.18 5.14
CA LEU A 60 -6.46 -4.72 6.51
C LEU A 60 -5.40 -5.79 6.77
N ILE A 61 -5.20 -6.03 8.06
CA ILE A 61 -4.41 -7.13 8.60
C ILE A 61 -5.31 -7.90 9.54
N GLY A 62 -5.22 -9.21 9.46
CA GLY A 62 -5.93 -10.07 10.39
C GLY A 62 -5.46 -11.51 10.31
N LYS A 63 -6.13 -12.34 11.09
CA LYS A 63 -5.94 -13.78 11.07
C LYS A 63 -7.09 -14.45 10.34
N VAL A 64 -6.77 -15.48 9.57
CA VAL A 64 -7.78 -16.31 8.93
C VAL A 64 -8.56 -17.06 10.01
N GLU A 65 -9.86 -16.78 10.13
CA GLU A 65 -10.72 -17.46 11.08
C GLU A 65 -11.38 -18.68 10.46
N LYS A 66 -11.87 -18.56 9.23
CA LYS A 66 -12.55 -19.63 8.47
C LYS A 66 -12.25 -19.49 6.98
N ILE A 67 -12.22 -20.62 6.30
CA ILE A 67 -12.05 -20.72 4.85
C ILE A 67 -13.26 -21.50 4.31
N GLY A 68 -13.91 -20.97 3.28
CA GLY A 68 -15.01 -21.61 2.59
C GLY A 68 -14.59 -22.92 1.93
N SER A 69 -15.53 -23.86 1.81
CA SER A 69 -15.24 -25.24 1.45
C SER A 69 -14.60 -25.40 0.06
N ASP A 70 -14.94 -24.52 -0.89
CA ASP A 70 -14.39 -24.56 -2.25
C ASP A 70 -12.92 -24.15 -2.33
N LEU A 71 -12.40 -23.43 -1.32
CA LEU A 71 -11.03 -22.91 -1.30
C LEU A 71 -10.05 -23.83 -0.58
N ILE A 72 -10.55 -24.74 0.26
CA ILE A 72 -9.71 -25.65 1.06
C ILE A 72 -8.82 -26.48 0.13
N GLY A 73 -7.51 -26.41 0.33
CA GLY A 73 -6.52 -27.12 -0.49
C GLY A 73 -6.24 -26.50 -1.87
N LYS A 74 -6.92 -25.40 -2.24
CA LYS A 74 -6.66 -24.64 -3.50
C LYS A 74 -5.89 -23.35 -3.28
N ILE A 75 -5.94 -22.81 -2.06
CA ILE A 75 -5.25 -21.58 -1.67
C ILE A 75 -4.06 -21.89 -0.76
N ASP A 76 -3.10 -20.97 -0.65
CA ASP A 76 -1.84 -21.20 0.07
C ASP A 76 -1.88 -20.76 1.54
N ILE A 77 -3.06 -20.50 2.13
CA ILE A 77 -3.27 -20.11 3.54
C ILE A 77 -4.08 -21.14 4.34
N ASN A 78 -3.86 -21.17 5.66
CA ASN A 78 -4.60 -21.98 6.63
C ASN A 78 -5.33 -21.10 7.66
N VAL A 79 -6.32 -21.69 8.34
CA VAL A 79 -6.91 -21.08 9.54
C VAL A 79 -5.82 -20.80 10.57
N GLY A 80 -5.82 -19.58 11.11
CA GLY A 80 -4.81 -19.06 12.03
C GLY A 80 -3.69 -18.26 11.37
N ASP A 81 -3.50 -18.39 10.05
CA ASP A 81 -2.47 -17.62 9.35
C ASP A 81 -2.75 -16.12 9.43
N LYS A 82 -1.71 -15.34 9.71
CA LYS A 82 -1.78 -13.88 9.71
C LYS A 82 -1.51 -13.36 8.29
N ILE A 83 -2.46 -12.60 7.75
CA ILE A 83 -2.42 -12.08 6.39
C ILE A 83 -2.66 -10.57 6.36
N ALA A 84 -2.13 -9.94 5.31
CA ALA A 84 -2.54 -8.62 4.88
C ALA A 84 -3.31 -8.78 3.57
N THR A 85 -4.46 -8.11 3.45
CA THR A 85 -5.18 -8.05 2.19
C THR A 85 -4.46 -7.11 1.25
N LEU A 86 -4.34 -7.47 -0.02
CA LEU A 86 -3.81 -6.62 -1.10
C LEU A 86 -4.95 -6.12 -2.01
N VAL A 87 -6.14 -6.00 -1.41
CA VAL A 87 -7.37 -5.50 -2.05
C VAL A 87 -7.89 -4.35 -1.21
N SER A 88 -8.41 -3.35 -1.90
CA SER A 88 -8.97 -2.16 -1.28
C SER A 88 -10.15 -2.50 -0.37
N LEU A 89 -10.19 -1.90 0.82
CA LEU A 89 -11.35 -1.96 1.72
C LEU A 89 -12.63 -1.39 1.10
N THR A 90 -12.55 -0.69 -0.03
CA THR A 90 -13.74 -0.29 -0.80
C THR A 90 -14.47 -1.47 -1.45
N LEU A 91 -13.83 -2.65 -1.54
CA LEU A 91 -14.40 -3.90 -2.07
C LEU A 91 -14.52 -4.99 -0.99
N THR A 92 -14.06 -4.73 0.23
CA THR A 92 -14.03 -5.70 1.33
C THR A 92 -15.19 -5.46 2.28
N PRO A 93 -16.19 -6.36 2.36
CA PRO A 93 -17.19 -6.31 3.42
C PRO A 93 -16.49 -6.33 4.78
N LEU A 94 -16.81 -5.35 5.62
CA LEU A 94 -16.16 -5.13 6.90
C LEU A 94 -17.21 -4.77 7.95
N ARG A 95 -17.11 -5.42 9.11
CA ARG A 95 -17.83 -5.04 10.33
C ARG A 95 -16.83 -4.75 11.42
N ILE A 96 -16.90 -3.54 11.97
CA ILE A 96 -16.13 -3.16 13.16
C ILE A 96 -17.05 -3.32 14.38
N ASN A 97 -16.63 -4.11 15.35
CA ASN A 97 -17.30 -4.20 16.65
C ASN A 97 -16.80 -3.10 17.59
N ARG A 98 -15.48 -2.85 17.58
CA ARG A 98 -14.82 -1.85 18.43
C ARG A 98 -13.55 -1.31 17.78
N ILE A 99 -13.28 -0.01 17.91
CA ILE A 99 -11.96 0.58 17.67
C ILE A 99 -11.20 0.61 18.99
N LYS A 100 -9.95 0.12 18.98
CA LYS A 100 -9.07 0.07 20.15
C LYS A 100 -8.20 1.32 20.24
N ASN A 101 -7.65 1.75 19.11
CA ASN A 101 -6.66 2.83 19.02
C ASN A 101 -6.58 3.37 17.60
N VAL A 102 -6.38 4.68 17.44
CA VAL A 102 -6.11 5.32 16.15
C VAL A 102 -4.70 5.92 16.18
N LYS A 103 -3.78 5.32 15.44
CA LYS A 103 -2.38 5.75 15.36
C LYS A 103 -2.21 6.77 14.23
N LEU A 104 -2.29 8.06 14.58
CA LEU A 104 -2.33 9.16 13.62
C LEU A 104 -1.05 9.34 12.79
N ASP A 105 0.08 8.93 13.35
CA ASP A 105 1.44 9.02 12.78
C ASP A 105 1.69 7.98 11.68
N ILE A 106 1.03 6.82 11.78
CA ILE A 106 1.19 5.70 10.85
C ILE A 106 -0.09 5.29 10.12
N GLU A 107 -1.16 6.08 10.26
CA GLU A 107 -2.41 5.94 9.49
C GLU A 107 -3.09 4.57 9.71
N GLN A 108 -2.92 4.03 10.93
CA GLN A 108 -3.38 2.70 11.31
C GLN A 108 -4.47 2.79 12.38
N VAL A 109 -5.50 1.96 12.24
CA VAL A 109 -6.63 1.87 13.17
C VAL A 109 -6.72 0.44 13.68
N GLU A 110 -6.44 0.24 14.95
CA GLU A 110 -6.54 -1.08 15.60
C GLU A 110 -8.00 -1.35 15.97
N ILE A 111 -8.51 -2.53 15.60
CA ILE A 111 -9.93 -2.85 15.75
C ILE A 111 -10.16 -4.25 16.32
N GLU A 112 -11.40 -4.47 16.74
CA GLU A 112 -12.02 -5.80 16.81
C GLU A 112 -13.10 -5.83 15.76
N GLY A 113 -12.96 -6.69 14.77
CA GLY A 113 -13.88 -6.72 13.64
C GLY A 113 -13.74 -7.97 12.81
N LYS A 114 -14.64 -8.12 11.85
CA LYS A 114 -14.64 -9.21 10.89
C LYS A 114 -14.69 -8.67 9.47
N ALA A 115 -13.95 -9.29 8.58
CA ALA A 115 -13.99 -8.97 7.16
C ALA A 115 -14.13 -10.23 6.31
N ILE A 116 -14.68 -10.05 5.11
CA ILE A 116 -14.78 -11.10 4.10
C ILE A 116 -13.79 -10.80 2.98
N LEU A 117 -12.93 -11.76 2.69
CA LEU A 117 -12.09 -11.77 1.50
C LEU A 117 -12.64 -12.82 0.53
N PHE A 118 -13.03 -12.38 -0.66
CA PHE A 118 -13.51 -13.28 -1.71
C PHE A 118 -12.36 -14.04 -2.36
N GLU A 119 -12.65 -15.16 -3.03
CA GLU A 119 -11.70 -15.96 -3.79
C GLU A 119 -10.80 -15.16 -4.76
N SER A 120 -11.35 -14.12 -5.40
CA SER A 120 -10.59 -13.25 -6.30
C SER A 120 -9.68 -12.25 -5.59
N GLY A 121 -9.79 -12.18 -4.26
CA GLY A 121 -9.07 -11.23 -3.44
C GLY A 121 -7.63 -11.64 -3.20
N ILE A 122 -6.70 -10.74 -3.53
CA ILE A 122 -5.27 -10.96 -3.33
C ILE A 122 -4.92 -10.70 -1.85
N TYR A 123 -4.03 -11.52 -1.31
CA TYR A 123 -3.49 -11.36 0.02
C TYR A 123 -2.00 -11.73 0.03
N ALA A 124 -1.33 -11.41 1.14
CA ALA A 124 0.00 -11.90 1.45
C ALA A 124 0.05 -12.41 2.89
N LYS A 125 0.70 -13.55 3.11
CA LYS A 125 1.10 -13.96 4.46
C LYS A 125 2.12 -12.98 5.00
N LEU A 126 1.95 -12.56 6.25
CA LEU A 126 2.95 -11.72 6.88
C LEU A 126 4.22 -12.54 7.11
N PRO A 127 5.39 -12.04 6.68
CA PRO A 127 6.66 -12.70 6.94
C PRO A 127 6.96 -12.70 8.44
N THR A 128 7.56 -13.78 8.94
CA THR A 128 7.96 -13.91 10.34
C THR A 128 9.35 -13.35 10.63
N ASP A 129 10.11 -13.01 9.59
CA ASP A 129 11.49 -12.51 9.65
C ASP A 129 11.60 -10.99 9.49
N LEU A 130 10.47 -10.27 9.37
CA LEU A 130 10.42 -8.82 9.31
C LEU A 130 9.46 -8.24 10.36
N PRO A 131 9.76 -7.05 10.92
CA PRO A 131 8.80 -6.32 11.73
C PRO A 131 7.49 -6.12 10.98
N GLU A 132 6.38 -6.31 11.68
CA GLU A 132 5.04 -6.19 11.09
C GLU A 132 4.84 -4.81 10.43
N PHE A 133 5.17 -3.74 11.14
CA PHE A 133 5.09 -2.38 10.61
C PHE A 133 5.83 -2.20 9.27
N LEU A 134 7.01 -2.81 9.13
CA LEU A 134 7.79 -2.75 7.90
C LEU A 134 7.13 -3.57 6.79
N SER A 135 6.64 -4.77 7.11
CA SER A 135 5.94 -5.64 6.17
C SER A 135 4.75 -4.92 5.54
N LEU A 136 3.97 -4.22 6.36
CA LEU A 136 2.80 -3.46 5.91
C LEU A 136 3.19 -2.28 5.03
N ALA A 137 4.21 -1.52 5.44
CA ALA A 137 4.70 -0.39 4.65
C ALA A 137 5.18 -0.82 3.26
N VAL A 138 5.67 -2.05 3.09
CA VAL A 138 6.05 -2.61 1.79
C VAL A 138 4.84 -3.13 1.02
N LEU A 139 3.92 -3.83 1.69
CA LEU A 139 2.72 -4.40 1.07
C LEU A 139 1.74 -3.32 0.58
N ASP A 140 1.63 -2.20 1.28
CA ASP A 140 0.82 -1.04 0.88
C ASP A 140 1.15 -0.51 -0.53
N VAL A 141 2.42 -0.63 -0.92
CA VAL A 141 2.92 -0.12 -2.19
C VAL A 141 3.38 -1.22 -3.14
N CYS A 142 3.12 -2.51 -2.81
CA CYS A 142 3.69 -3.64 -3.55
C CYS A 142 3.18 -3.76 -5.00
N GLY A 143 2.02 -3.17 -5.29
CA GLY A 143 1.50 -3.07 -6.65
C GLY A 143 2.44 -2.31 -7.58
N ALA A 144 3.14 -1.28 -7.08
CA ALA A 144 4.02 -0.44 -7.88
C ALA A 144 5.22 -1.21 -8.49
N PRO A 145 6.06 -1.93 -7.70
CA PRO A 145 7.11 -2.77 -8.28
C PRO A 145 6.54 -3.94 -9.09
N ALA A 146 5.37 -4.50 -8.74
CA ALA A 146 4.74 -5.53 -9.56
C ALA A 146 4.40 -5.03 -10.97
N GLN A 147 3.92 -3.79 -11.11
CA GLN A 147 3.69 -3.16 -12.42
C GLN A 147 5.00 -2.93 -13.17
N VAL A 148 6.05 -2.44 -12.48
CA VAL A 148 7.39 -2.29 -13.06
C VAL A 148 7.89 -3.61 -13.66
N ALA A 149 7.73 -4.72 -12.94
CA ALA A 149 8.13 -6.04 -13.41
C ALA A 149 7.42 -6.49 -14.71
N ARG A 150 6.20 -5.99 -14.96
CA ARG A 150 5.42 -6.30 -16.18
C ARG A 150 5.73 -5.36 -17.34
N MET A 151 6.05 -4.11 -17.04
CA MET A 151 6.21 -3.05 -18.05
C MET A 151 7.64 -2.93 -18.56
N VAL A 152 8.64 -3.07 -17.68
CA VAL A 152 10.04 -2.78 -17.98
C VAL A 152 10.73 -3.98 -18.63
N LYS A 153 11.50 -3.70 -19.69
CA LYS A 153 12.27 -4.67 -20.45
C LYS A 153 13.76 -4.37 -20.36
N ARG A 154 14.57 -5.34 -20.76
CA ARG A 154 16.03 -5.20 -20.84
C ARG A 154 16.39 -4.08 -21.84
N GLY A 155 17.32 -3.21 -21.44
CA GLY A 155 17.78 -2.08 -22.25
C GLY A 155 16.91 -0.83 -22.15
N ASP A 156 15.78 -0.87 -21.45
CA ASP A 156 14.92 0.31 -21.31
C ASP A 156 15.61 1.45 -20.54
N ILE A 157 15.22 2.68 -20.89
CA ILE A 157 15.45 3.87 -20.06
C ILE A 157 14.19 4.08 -19.22
N VAL A 158 14.32 3.93 -17.89
CA VAL A 158 13.20 4.04 -16.95
C VAL A 158 13.39 5.28 -16.09
N PHE A 159 12.44 6.22 -16.19
CA PHE A 159 12.43 7.43 -15.39
C PHE A 159 11.34 7.36 -14.30
N VAL A 160 11.76 7.29 -13.03
CA VAL A 160 10.85 7.19 -11.88
C VAL A 160 10.68 8.56 -11.23
N LEU A 161 9.47 9.10 -11.30
CA LEU A 161 9.07 10.31 -10.58
C LEU A 161 8.82 9.97 -9.10
N GLY A 162 9.40 10.74 -8.18
CA GLY A 162 9.30 10.46 -6.75
C GLY A 162 10.17 9.28 -6.29
N GLY A 163 11.30 9.04 -6.96
CA GLY A 163 12.15 7.86 -6.75
C GLY A 163 12.69 7.65 -5.33
N GLY A 164 12.80 8.70 -4.52
CA GLY A 164 13.21 8.60 -3.12
C GLY A 164 12.08 8.36 -2.10
N GLY A 165 10.83 8.22 -2.56
CA GLY A 165 9.72 7.75 -1.72
C GLY A 165 9.67 6.21 -1.63
N LYS A 166 8.79 5.67 -0.76
CA LYS A 166 8.67 4.21 -0.53
C LYS A 166 8.43 3.43 -1.84
N SER A 167 7.36 3.77 -2.56
CA SER A 167 7.01 3.14 -3.84
C SER A 167 8.09 3.38 -4.89
N GLY A 168 8.62 4.61 -4.98
CA GLY A 168 9.65 4.97 -5.95
C GLY A 168 10.93 4.16 -5.79
N MET A 169 11.40 3.97 -4.56
CA MET A 169 12.59 3.17 -4.27
C MET A 169 12.38 1.69 -4.62
N LEU A 170 11.20 1.13 -4.33
CA LEU A 170 10.85 -0.24 -4.72
C LEU A 170 10.73 -0.39 -6.24
N CYS A 171 10.15 0.60 -6.92
CA CYS A 171 10.11 0.64 -8.39
C CYS A 171 11.51 0.67 -8.98
N LEU A 172 12.42 1.52 -8.48
CA LEU A 172 13.81 1.57 -8.93
C LEU A 172 14.54 0.25 -8.68
N ALA A 173 14.37 -0.33 -7.48
CA ALA A 173 14.97 -1.62 -7.13
C ALA A 173 14.49 -2.75 -8.05
N GLN A 174 13.20 -2.78 -8.37
CA GLN A 174 12.64 -3.77 -9.30
C GLN A 174 13.07 -3.50 -10.75
N ALA A 175 13.05 -2.24 -11.18
CA ALA A 175 13.49 -1.85 -12.53
C ALA A 175 14.94 -2.26 -12.75
N ARG A 176 15.82 -2.12 -11.75
CA ARG A 176 17.23 -2.53 -11.81
C ARG A 176 17.41 -4.01 -12.14
N LYS A 177 16.52 -4.87 -11.66
CA LYS A 177 16.52 -6.29 -12.00
C LYS A 177 16.08 -6.55 -13.44
N MET A 178 15.21 -5.70 -13.99
CA MET A 178 14.60 -5.88 -15.31
C MET A 178 15.41 -5.28 -16.45
N VAL A 179 15.96 -4.07 -16.27
CA VAL A 179 16.65 -3.32 -17.33
C VAL A 179 18.00 -3.93 -17.73
N GLY A 180 18.62 -4.72 -16.85
CA GLY A 180 19.94 -5.30 -17.09
C GLY A 180 21.07 -4.26 -17.11
N SER A 181 22.25 -4.64 -17.60
CA SER A 181 23.43 -3.77 -17.63
C SER A 181 23.39 -2.67 -18.70
N GLU A 182 22.53 -2.82 -19.70
CA GLU A 182 22.43 -1.93 -20.87
C GLU A 182 21.38 -0.82 -20.68
N GLY A 183 20.44 -0.99 -19.73
CA GLY A 183 19.41 0.01 -19.49
C GLY A 183 19.83 1.08 -18.49
N ILE A 184 19.07 2.17 -18.47
CA ILE A 184 19.37 3.37 -17.70
C ILE A 184 18.22 3.64 -16.73
N LEU A 185 18.52 3.72 -15.44
CA LEU A 185 17.56 4.14 -14.42
C LEU A 185 17.79 5.58 -14.02
N ILE A 186 16.72 6.36 -14.09
CA ILE A 186 16.71 7.78 -13.75
C ILE A 186 15.71 7.97 -12.62
N SER A 187 16.12 8.67 -11.57
CA SER A 187 15.27 8.98 -10.42
C SER A 187 15.10 10.50 -10.32
N LEU A 188 13.86 10.97 -10.24
CA LEU A 188 13.55 12.35 -9.84
C LEU A 188 13.07 12.37 -8.39
N SER A 189 13.60 13.29 -7.58
CA SER A 189 13.06 13.56 -6.25
C SER A 189 13.10 15.06 -5.91
N ARG A 190 12.18 15.51 -5.06
CA ARG A 190 12.08 16.94 -4.71
C ARG A 190 13.14 17.37 -3.69
N SER A 191 13.30 16.61 -2.61
CA SER A 191 14.23 16.94 -1.54
C SER A 191 15.61 16.35 -1.78
N LYS A 192 16.62 17.01 -1.21
CA LYS A 192 18.00 16.52 -1.21
C LYS A 192 18.11 15.18 -0.48
N GLU A 193 17.45 15.05 0.67
CA GLU A 193 17.40 13.81 1.46
C GLU A 193 16.88 12.62 0.65
N SER A 194 15.79 12.80 -0.11
CA SER A 194 15.27 11.74 -0.97
C SER A 194 16.26 11.35 -2.07
N CYS A 195 16.98 12.32 -2.65
CA CYS A 195 18.05 12.03 -3.61
C CYS A 195 19.22 11.27 -2.96
N ASP A 196 19.61 11.68 -1.76
CA ASP A 196 20.70 11.06 -0.99
C ASP A 196 20.35 9.61 -0.63
N ASN A 197 19.08 9.31 -0.31
CA ASN A 197 18.62 7.93 -0.08
C ASN A 197 18.76 7.07 -1.34
N VAL A 198 18.30 7.55 -2.50
CA VAL A 198 18.45 6.83 -3.79
C VAL A 198 19.92 6.57 -4.10
N LYS A 199 20.79 7.55 -3.84
CA LYS A 199 22.25 7.45 -4.04
C LYS A 199 22.86 6.43 -3.09
N ARG A 200 22.52 6.49 -1.80
CA ARG A 200 23.02 5.59 -0.75
C ARG A 200 22.74 4.12 -1.08
N PHE A 201 21.52 3.83 -1.55
CA PHE A 201 21.12 2.48 -1.93
C PHE A 201 21.47 2.10 -3.38
N LYS A 202 22.15 2.99 -4.13
CA LYS A 202 22.58 2.80 -5.52
C LYS A 202 21.43 2.36 -6.44
N LEU A 203 20.27 2.97 -6.26
CA LEU A 203 19.04 2.54 -6.93
C LEU A 203 18.94 3.05 -8.38
N ALA A 204 19.54 4.19 -8.72
CA ALA A 204 19.50 4.78 -10.06
C ALA A 204 20.90 5.08 -10.62
N ASN A 205 21.01 5.16 -11.95
CA ASN A 205 22.21 5.61 -12.66
C ASN A 205 22.32 7.14 -12.59
N ILE A 206 21.20 7.83 -12.84
CA ILE A 206 21.08 9.28 -12.83
C ILE A 206 20.08 9.68 -11.75
N ILE A 207 20.42 10.67 -10.93
CA ILE A 207 19.57 11.18 -9.86
C ILE A 207 19.39 12.68 -10.07
N LEU A 208 18.16 13.07 -10.40
CA LEU A 208 17.76 14.44 -10.61
C LEU A 208 17.02 14.96 -9.39
N GLN A 209 17.36 16.17 -8.96
CA GLN A 209 16.58 16.90 -7.97
C GLN A 209 15.72 17.95 -8.66
N GLY A 210 14.41 17.96 -8.40
CA GLY A 210 13.50 18.93 -9.00
C GLY A 210 12.05 18.75 -8.60
N ASP A 211 11.22 19.73 -8.98
CA ASP A 211 9.78 19.72 -8.75
C ASP A 211 9.05 19.13 -9.96
N ALA A 212 8.45 17.95 -9.80
CA ALA A 212 7.70 17.27 -10.86
C ALA A 212 6.47 18.07 -11.35
N THR A 213 6.02 19.08 -10.60
CA THR A 213 4.93 19.98 -11.03
C THR A 213 5.37 21.03 -12.05
N LYS A 214 6.68 21.12 -12.33
CA LYS A 214 7.28 22.03 -13.30
C LYS A 214 7.84 21.26 -14.50
N PRO A 215 6.98 20.82 -15.44
CA PRO A 215 7.35 19.83 -16.46
C PRO A 215 8.48 20.30 -17.38
N LEU A 216 8.53 21.58 -17.76
CA LEU A 216 9.59 22.11 -18.63
C LEU A 216 10.96 22.11 -17.94
N GLU A 217 11.02 22.54 -16.67
CA GLU A 217 12.28 22.50 -15.90
C GLU A 217 12.80 21.06 -15.73
N ILE A 218 11.89 20.09 -15.56
CA ILE A 218 12.27 18.67 -15.47
C ILE A 218 12.69 18.11 -16.81
N TYR A 219 12.03 18.52 -17.90
CA TYR A 219 12.39 18.11 -19.25
C TYR A 219 13.81 18.57 -19.61
N ASP A 220 14.13 19.85 -19.39
CA ASP A 220 15.47 20.37 -19.67
C ASP A 220 16.55 19.62 -18.86
N LYS A 221 16.30 19.38 -17.57
CA LYS A 221 17.18 18.58 -16.71
C LYS A 221 17.35 17.13 -17.17
N PHE A 222 16.30 16.55 -17.74
CA PHE A 222 16.36 15.19 -18.29
C PHE A 222 17.27 15.18 -19.51
N ILE A 223 17.05 16.09 -20.47
CA ILE A 223 17.85 16.21 -21.69
C ILE A 223 19.33 16.48 -21.37
N ASP A 224 19.62 17.36 -20.41
CA ASP A 224 21.00 17.66 -20.01
C ASP A 224 21.73 16.47 -19.38
N ALA A 225 20.99 15.50 -18.83
CA ALA A 225 21.54 14.39 -18.06
C ALA A 225 21.63 13.07 -18.84
N THR A 226 20.97 12.96 -20.00
CA THR A 226 20.88 11.73 -20.82
C THR A 226 21.47 11.93 -22.20
#